data_AF-A0AAY3ZYT0-F1
#
_entry.id   AF-A0AAY3ZYT0-F1
#
_cell.length_a   1.000
_cell.length_b   1.000
_cell.length_c   1.000
_cell.angle_alpha   90.00
_cell.angle_beta   90.00
_cell.angle_gamma   90.00
#
_symmetry.space_group_name_H-M   'P 1'
#
loop_
_entity.id
_entity.type
_entity.pdbx_description
1 polymer ?
#
loop_
_entity_poly.entity_id
_entity_poly.type
_entity_poly.pdbx_seq_one_letter_code
_entity_poly.pdbx_strand_id
1 'polypeptide(L)'
;MASIDSPVLLAIKDMDNQVFGAFSSHPFRVSECCYGTGETFLYTFSPHFSIFRWSGENCYFVKGFLDSLQMGGGGGRFGLWLDADLHQGSSFSCHTFHNVPLLPHHDFTVQELEVWTFEYSKPALV
;
A
#
# COMPACT_ATOMS: atom_id res chain seq x y z
N MET A 1 8.20 -23.91 3.01
CA MET A 1 7.80 -22.69 3.76
C MET A 1 6.31 -22.55 3.57
N ALA A 2 5.52 -22.52 4.65
CA ALA A 2 4.08 -22.31 4.52
C ALA A 2 3.87 -20.93 3.85
N SER A 3 3.07 -20.88 2.79
CA SER A 3 2.65 -19.62 2.20
C SER A 3 1.81 -18.90 3.25
N ILE A 4 2.35 -17.82 3.82
CA ILE A 4 1.58 -16.93 4.69
C ILE A 4 0.56 -16.24 3.80
N ASP A 5 -0.67 -16.74 3.78
CA ASP A 5 -1.79 -16.10 3.10
C ASP A 5 -2.47 -15.14 4.11
N SER A 6 -1.75 -14.07 4.42
CA SER A 6 -2.18 -13.04 5.37
C SER A 6 -2.22 -11.69 4.68
N PRO A 7 -3.19 -10.82 5.05
CA PRO A 7 -3.08 -9.42 4.73
C PRO A 7 -1.82 -8.80 5.34
N VAL A 8 -1.40 -7.68 4.76
CA VAL A 8 -0.20 -6.95 5.10
C VAL A 8 -0.54 -5.49 5.37
N LEU A 9 -0.04 -4.95 6.49
CA LEU A 9 -0.03 -3.52 6.75
C LEU A 9 1.37 -2.98 6.46
N LEU A 10 1.47 -2.13 5.45
CA LEU A 10 2.67 -1.37 5.10
C LEU A 10 2.58 0.00 5.77
N ALA A 11 3.57 0.31 6.62
CA ALA A 11 3.74 1.62 7.23
C ALA A 11 5.04 2.26 6.76
N ILE A 12 4.95 3.51 6.32
CA ILE A 12 6.06 4.31 5.81
C ILE A 12 6.13 5.58 6.64
N LYS A 13 7.34 5.92 7.07
CA LYS A 13 7.69 7.23 7.59
C LYS A 13 8.72 7.85 6.65
N ASP A 14 8.44 9.05 6.14
CA ASP A 14 9.38 9.78 5.28
C ASP A 14 10.39 10.63 6.07
N MET A 15 11.32 11.26 5.36
CA MET A 15 12.33 12.16 5.93
C MET A 15 11.74 13.45 6.54
N ASP A 16 10.50 13.79 6.20
CA ASP A 16 9.75 14.92 6.79
C ASP A 16 8.92 14.47 8.02
N ASN A 17 9.11 13.23 8.49
CA ASN A 17 8.39 12.60 9.60
C ASN A 17 6.88 12.39 9.37
N GLN A 18 6.43 12.40 8.13
CA GLN A 18 5.06 12.08 7.79
C GLN A 18 4.85 10.57 7.75
N VAL A 19 3.74 10.10 8.34
CA VAL A 19 3.37 8.67 8.38
C VAL A 19 2.18 8.40 7.47
N PHE A 20 2.31 7.39 6.63
CA PHE A 20 1.31 6.96 5.67
C PHE A 20 1.58 5.52 5.26
N GLY A 21 0.75 4.96 4.40
CA GLY A 21 1.00 3.62 3.89
C GLY A 21 -0.24 2.98 3.31
N ALA A 22 -0.30 1.67 3.42
CA ALA A 22 -1.34 0.89 2.81
C ALA A 22 -1.63 -0.40 3.58
N PHE A 23 -2.86 -0.87 3.47
CA PHE A 23 -3.23 -2.24 3.79
C PHE A 23 -3.43 -2.99 2.48
N SER A 24 -2.73 -4.11 2.32
CA SER A 24 -2.89 -5.05 1.20
C SER A 24 -3.60 -6.30 1.68
N SER A 25 -4.66 -6.71 0.99
CA SER A 25 -5.36 -7.95 1.36
C SER A 25 -4.56 -9.22 1.09
N HIS A 26 -3.44 -9.11 0.36
CA HIS A 26 -2.53 -10.21 0.05
C HIS A 26 -1.08 -9.81 0.31
N PRO A 27 -0.17 -10.77 0.52
CA PRO A 27 1.26 -10.51 0.58
C PRO A 27 1.78 -9.88 -0.70
N PHE A 28 2.75 -8.96 -0.56
CA PHE A 28 3.43 -8.36 -1.69
C PHE A 28 4.24 -9.41 -2.47
N ARG A 29 4.06 -9.42 -3.79
CA ARG A 29 4.75 -10.30 -4.73
C ARG A 29 4.89 -9.65 -6.10
N VAL A 30 5.92 -10.08 -6.83
CA VAL A 30 6.06 -9.79 -8.26
C VAL A 30 4.92 -10.48 -9.02
N SER A 31 4.27 -9.76 -9.94
CA SER A 31 3.10 -10.28 -10.64
C SER A 31 2.93 -9.69 -12.05
N GLU A 32 2.47 -10.53 -12.99
CA GLU A 32 2.15 -10.08 -14.35
C GLU A 32 0.90 -9.19 -14.38
N CYS A 33 -0.11 -9.53 -13.58
CA CYS A 33 -1.37 -8.82 -13.43
C CYS A 33 -1.49 -8.17 -12.04
N CYS A 34 -2.38 -7.18 -11.91
CA CYS A 34 -2.76 -6.65 -10.60
C CYS A 34 -3.44 -7.74 -9.75
N TYR A 35 -3.22 -7.71 -8.44
CA TYR A 35 -3.83 -8.62 -7.47
C TYR A 35 -4.33 -7.87 -6.24
N GLY A 36 -5.08 -8.56 -5.39
CA GLY A 36 -5.73 -8.00 -4.21
C GLY A 36 -7.26 -8.05 -4.32
N THR A 37 -7.92 -7.59 -3.25
CA THR A 37 -9.38 -7.47 -3.13
C THR A 37 -9.75 -6.05 -2.74
N GLY A 38 -11.05 -5.75 -2.75
CA GLY A 38 -11.60 -4.46 -2.29
C GLY A 38 -11.35 -4.13 -0.82
N GLU A 39 -10.77 -5.05 -0.04
CA GLU A 39 -10.30 -4.81 1.33
C GLU A 39 -8.99 -4.02 1.37
N THR A 40 -8.27 -3.95 0.24
CA THR A 40 -7.06 -3.12 0.10
C THR A 40 -7.41 -1.64 0.23
N PHE A 41 -6.62 -0.87 0.97
CA PHE A 41 -6.82 0.57 1.13
C PHE A 41 -5.49 1.30 1.33
N LEU A 42 -5.48 2.61 1.05
CA LEU A 42 -4.39 3.51 1.42
C LEU A 42 -4.76 4.30 2.68
N TYR A 43 -3.77 4.76 3.43
CA TYR A 43 -3.99 5.67 4.55
C TYR A 43 -2.88 6.71 4.66
N THR A 44 -3.20 7.83 5.30
CA THR A 44 -2.23 8.86 5.66
C THR A 44 -2.59 9.47 7.01
N PHE A 45 -1.59 9.96 7.74
CA PHE A 45 -1.77 10.79 8.93
C PHE A 45 -1.72 12.30 8.61
N SER A 46 -1.50 12.70 7.35
CA SER A 46 -1.34 14.10 6.94
C SER A 46 -2.54 14.65 6.15
N PRO A 47 -3.06 15.85 6.46
CA PRO A 47 -2.86 16.63 7.69
C PRO A 47 -3.59 16.02 8.90
N HIS A 48 -4.49 15.08 8.64
CA HIS A 48 -5.25 14.31 9.62
C HIS A 48 -5.31 12.86 9.17
N PHE A 49 -5.52 11.94 10.12
CA PHE A 49 -5.70 10.53 9.81
C PHE A 49 -6.88 10.31 8.86
N SER A 50 -6.60 9.72 7.70
CA SER A 50 -7.57 9.44 6.64
C SER A 50 -7.32 8.07 6.03
N ILE A 51 -8.39 7.37 5.66
CA ILE A 51 -8.36 6.05 5.01
C ILE A 51 -9.09 6.16 3.67
N PHE A 52 -8.44 5.72 2.59
CA PHE A 52 -8.97 5.70 1.24
C PHE A 52 -9.24 4.26 0.82
N ARG A 53 -10.51 3.86 0.93
CA ARG A 53 -10.98 2.52 0.58
C ARG A 53 -11.23 2.40 -0.92
N TRP A 54 -11.39 1.16 -1.39
CA TRP A 54 -11.73 0.88 -2.78
C TRP A 54 -12.97 1.67 -3.25
N SER A 55 -12.86 2.34 -4.40
CA SER A 55 -13.91 3.14 -5.02
C SER A 55 -14.99 2.31 -5.72
N GLY A 56 -14.69 1.06 -6.07
CA GLY A 56 -15.54 0.22 -6.92
C GLY A 56 -15.26 0.33 -8.42
N GLU A 57 -14.42 1.28 -8.87
CA GLU A 57 -14.28 1.57 -10.31
C GLU A 57 -13.43 0.57 -11.09
N ASN A 58 -12.39 0.01 -10.47
CA ASN A 58 -11.48 -0.96 -11.09
C ASN A 58 -10.80 -1.84 -10.03
N CYS A 59 -10.05 -2.85 -10.45
CA CYS A 59 -9.34 -3.79 -9.58
C CYS A 59 -7.81 -3.63 -9.63
N TYR A 60 -7.29 -2.44 -9.92
CA TYR A 60 -5.85 -2.16 -9.98
C TYR A 60 -5.25 -1.92 -8.59
N PHE A 61 -5.45 -2.86 -7.67
CA PHE A 61 -5.11 -2.71 -6.25
C PHE A 61 -3.61 -2.71 -6.00
N VAL A 62 -2.93 -3.80 -6.34
CA VAL A 62 -1.49 -3.97 -6.10
C VAL A 62 -0.84 -4.62 -7.32
N LYS A 63 0.36 -4.18 -7.67
CA LYS A 63 1.22 -4.84 -8.65
C LYS A 63 2.68 -4.72 -8.22
N GLY A 64 3.35 -5.86 -8.14
CA GLY A 64 4.79 -5.88 -7.83
C GLY A 64 5.60 -6.14 -9.09
N PHE A 65 6.73 -5.45 -9.19
CA PHE A 65 7.77 -5.64 -10.19
C PHE A 65 9.08 -5.97 -9.48
N LEU A 66 10.10 -6.38 -10.24
CA LEU A 66 11.45 -6.54 -9.68
C LEU A 66 12.05 -5.20 -9.25
N ASP A 67 11.59 -4.10 -9.84
CA ASP A 67 12.14 -2.76 -9.68
C ASP A 67 11.19 -1.78 -8.98
N SER A 68 9.97 -2.23 -8.61
CA SER A 68 9.00 -1.36 -7.95
C SER A 68 7.83 -2.10 -7.30
N LEU A 69 7.20 -1.45 -6.33
CA LEU A 69 5.90 -1.82 -5.79
C LEU A 69 4.88 -0.73 -6.10
N GLN A 70 3.73 -1.10 -6.66
CA GLN A 70 2.66 -0.19 -7.05
C GLN A 70 1.36 -0.54 -6.31
N MET A 71 0.70 0.46 -5.75
CA MET A 71 -0.63 0.33 -5.15
C MET A 71 -1.58 1.44 -5.62
N GLY A 72 -2.74 1.02 -6.12
CA GLY A 72 -3.81 1.89 -6.61
C GLY A 72 -3.50 2.51 -7.97
N GLY A 73 -4.20 2.07 -9.02
CA GLY A 73 -4.01 2.54 -10.38
C GLY A 73 -5.21 3.29 -10.98
N GLY A 74 -5.23 3.34 -12.32
CA GLY A 74 -6.39 3.83 -13.09
C GLY A 74 -6.35 5.31 -13.49
N GLY A 75 -5.32 6.09 -13.13
CA GLY A 75 -5.17 7.51 -13.49
C GLY A 75 -3.84 7.87 -14.16
N GLY A 76 -3.13 6.89 -14.72
CA GLY A 76 -1.78 7.04 -15.30
C GLY A 76 -0.63 7.12 -14.28
N ARG A 77 -0.95 7.36 -13.00
CA ARG A 77 -0.04 7.32 -11.84
C ARG A 77 -0.62 6.42 -10.74
N PHE A 78 0.15 6.24 -9.67
CA PHE A 78 -0.19 5.33 -8.58
C PHE A 78 -0.54 6.07 -7.29
N GLY A 79 -1.47 5.49 -6.53
CA GLY A 79 -1.80 5.96 -5.18
C GLY A 79 -0.60 5.92 -4.24
N LEU A 80 0.20 4.86 -4.35
CA LEU A 80 1.50 4.70 -3.71
C LEU A 80 2.43 3.91 -4.64
N TRP A 81 3.63 4.42 -4.85
CA TRP A 81 4.70 3.76 -5.58
C TRP A 81 5.98 3.78 -4.74
N LEU A 82 6.73 2.68 -4.77
CA LEU A 82 8.06 2.55 -4.18
C LEU A 82 9.03 1.96 -5.21
N ASP A 83 10.27 2.42 -5.18
CA ASP A 83 11.36 1.90 -6.01
C ASP A 83 11.92 0.56 -5.50
N ALA A 84 12.88 0.00 -6.24
CA ALA A 84 13.50 -1.29 -5.97
C ALA A 84 14.23 -1.34 -4.61
N ASP A 85 14.80 -0.21 -4.22
CA ASP A 85 15.59 -0.07 -3.00
C ASP A 85 14.71 0.27 -1.78
N LEU A 86 13.39 0.42 -1.98
CA LEU A 86 12.41 0.86 -0.98
C LEU A 86 12.82 2.18 -0.31
N HIS A 87 13.50 3.03 -1.06
CA HIS A 87 14.11 4.27 -0.58
C HIS A 87 13.42 5.50 -1.16
N GLN A 88 13.04 5.45 -2.43
CA GLN A 88 12.28 6.52 -3.08
C GLN A 88 10.85 6.07 -3.35
N GLY A 89 9.92 7.01 -3.24
CA GLY A 89 8.53 6.74 -3.53
C GLY A 89 7.79 7.96 -4.04
N SER A 90 6.59 7.71 -4.55
CA SER A 90 5.67 8.76 -4.94
C SER A 90 4.21 8.43 -4.64
N SER A 91 3.38 9.46 -4.48
CA SER A 91 1.96 9.33 -4.23
C SER A 91 1.15 10.35 -5.04
N PHE A 92 0.15 9.84 -5.74
CA PHE A 92 -0.78 10.62 -6.56
C PHE A 92 -2.22 10.22 -6.28
N SER A 93 -3.17 10.98 -6.82
CA SER A 93 -4.55 10.50 -6.88
C SER A 93 -4.68 9.34 -7.87
N CYS A 94 -5.54 8.37 -7.55
CA CYS A 94 -5.84 7.24 -8.42
C CYS A 94 -7.34 6.92 -8.43
N HIS A 95 -7.79 6.25 -9.48
CA HIS A 95 -9.20 5.87 -9.61
C HIS A 95 -9.57 4.70 -8.70
N THR A 96 -8.62 3.80 -8.39
CA THR A 96 -8.88 2.62 -7.54
C THR A 96 -9.34 3.01 -6.12
N PHE A 97 -8.81 4.09 -5.55
CA PHE A 97 -9.09 4.49 -4.16
C PHE A 97 -9.72 5.89 -4.03
N HIS A 98 -9.81 6.66 -5.12
CA HIS A 98 -10.21 8.07 -5.11
C HIS A 98 -9.49 8.89 -4.02
N ASN A 99 -8.23 8.54 -3.77
CA ASN A 99 -7.41 9.24 -2.79
C ASN A 99 -6.95 10.58 -3.35
N VAL A 100 -6.70 11.52 -2.44
CA VAL A 100 -5.76 12.61 -2.70
C VAL A 100 -4.34 12.09 -2.47
N PRO A 101 -3.28 12.76 -2.98
CA PRO A 101 -1.90 12.41 -2.61
C PRO A 101 -1.77 12.22 -1.10
N LEU A 102 -1.08 11.15 -0.68
CA LEU A 102 -0.97 10.79 0.73
C LEU A 102 -0.13 11.81 1.53
N LEU A 103 0.62 12.65 0.83
CA LEU A 103 1.49 13.67 1.38
C LEU A 103 1.24 15.02 0.67
N PRO A 104 1.66 16.15 1.29
CA PRO A 104 1.64 17.45 0.61
C PRO A 104 2.53 17.51 -0.64
N HIS A 105 3.59 16.69 -0.66
CA HIS A 105 4.49 16.52 -1.80
C HIS A 105 4.21 15.20 -2.50
N HIS A 106 4.47 15.15 -3.81
CA HIS A 106 4.23 13.93 -4.58
C HIS A 106 5.31 12.90 -4.40
N ASP A 107 6.57 13.33 -4.32
CA ASP A 107 7.73 12.46 -4.15
C ASP A 107 8.21 12.50 -2.71
N PHE A 108 8.70 11.37 -2.21
CA PHE A 108 9.20 11.24 -0.84
C PHE A 108 10.41 10.31 -0.76
N THR A 109 11.23 10.52 0.25
CA THR A 109 12.33 9.61 0.62
C THR A 109 11.96 8.90 1.92
N VAL A 110 12.06 7.57 1.90
CA VAL A 110 11.73 6.71 3.04
C VAL A 110 12.80 6.85 4.12
N GLN A 111 12.37 7.18 5.33
CA GLN A 111 13.21 7.12 6.53
C GLN A 111 13.10 5.74 7.19
N GLU A 112 11.87 5.26 7.40
CA GLU A 112 11.57 3.97 8.01
C GLU A 112 10.42 3.31 7.24
N LEU A 113 10.50 1.99 7.06
CA LEU A 113 9.46 1.18 6.44
C LEU A 113 9.26 -0.09 7.26
N GLU A 114 8.00 -0.34 7.63
CA GLU A 114 7.61 -1.53 8.36
C GLU A 114 6.52 -2.29 7.61
N VAL A 115 6.58 -3.62 7.71
CA VAL A 115 5.62 -4.52 7.09
C VAL A 115 5.12 -5.48 8.17
N TRP A 116 3.83 -5.38 8.48
CA TRP A 116 3.19 -6.18 9.53
C TRP A 116 2.23 -7.19 8.90
N THR A 117 2.33 -8.45 9.30
CA THR A 117 1.38 -9.53 8.94
C THR A 117 0.50 -9.89 10.14
N PHE A 118 -0.65 -10.48 9.87
CA PHE A 118 -1.61 -10.87 10.90
C PHE A 118 -1.73 -12.39 10.94
N GLU A 119 -1.26 -13.01 12.02
CA GLU A 119 -1.42 -14.45 12.19
C GLU A 119 -2.77 -14.76 12.86
N TYR A 120 -3.56 -15.62 12.23
CA TYR A 120 -4.72 -16.22 12.90
C TYR A 120 -4.21 -17.26 13.91
N SER A 121 -4.14 -16.89 15.17
CA SER A 121 -4.11 -17.89 16.23
C SER A 121 -5.48 -18.57 16.28
N LYS A 122 -5.53 -19.87 15.99
CA LYS A 122 -6.72 -20.66 16.33
C LYS A 122 -6.93 -20.49 17.85
N PRO A 123 -8.12 -20.13 18.34
CA PRO A 123 -8.38 -20.21 19.77
C PRO A 123 -8.08 -21.64 20.22
N ALA A 124 -7.29 -21.78 21.28
CA ALA A 124 -7.06 -23.08 21.89
C ALA A 124 -8.44 -23.67 22.19
N LEU A 125 -8.72 -24.86 21.64
CA LEU A 125 -9.93 -25.60 21.96
C LEU A 125 -9.92 -25.82 23.48
N VAL A 126 -10.85 -25.19 24.19
CA VAL A 126 -11.13 -25.45 25.61
C VAL A 126 -12.03 -26.67 25.70
#